data_AF-A0A813DTA0-F1
#
_entry.id   AF-A0A813DTA0-F1
#
_cell.length_a   1.000
_cell.length_b   1.000
_cell.length_c   1.000
_cell.angle_alpha   90.00
_cell.angle_beta   90.00
_cell.angle_gamma   90.00
#
_symmetry.space_group_name_H-M   'P 1'
#
loop_
_entity.id
_entity.type
_entity.pdbx_description
1 polymer ?
#
loop_
_entity_poly.entity_id
_entity_poly.type
_entity_poly.pdbx_seq_one_letter_code
_entity_poly.pdbx_strand_id
1 'polypeptide(L)'
;MTVARCAEVVRHFEFTWNSSGPEFVQLHGCLSNRTKLQDWRGPGRPSLLSGEHYPVSVVPSMQSPPSYWVTPAWDYVVSNFVRRDGTYAPKELNLYRHLVQKGDVVCDLGSHIGSYAVPLAAHVGPRGRVFAFEPFRPLCGSDSYVYY
;
A
#
# COMPACT_ATOMS: atom_id res chain seq x y z
N MET A 1 -0.57 26.26 -0.72
CA MET A 1 -1.09 24.87 -0.88
C MET A 1 -1.50 24.37 0.50
N THR A 2 -2.67 23.72 0.65
CA THR A 2 -3.18 23.22 1.96
C THR A 2 -3.10 21.69 2.03
N VAL A 3 -3.20 21.12 3.24
CA VAL A 3 -3.29 19.65 3.43
C VAL A 3 -4.47 19.06 2.67
N ALA A 4 -5.66 19.69 2.72
CA ALA A 4 -6.84 19.23 2.00
C ALA A 4 -6.62 19.20 0.48
N ARG A 5 -6.02 20.25 -0.09
CA ARG A 5 -5.71 20.30 -1.53
C ARG A 5 -4.70 19.23 -1.93
N CYS A 6 -3.66 19.01 -1.12
CA CYS A 6 -2.71 17.94 -1.40
C CYS A 6 -3.32 16.54 -1.24
N ALA A 7 -4.25 16.34 -0.29
CA ALA A 7 -4.91 15.06 -0.11
C ALA A 7 -5.76 14.71 -1.34
N GLU A 8 -6.42 15.71 -1.93
CA GLU A 8 -7.19 15.55 -3.17
C GLU A 8 -6.29 15.16 -4.35
N VAL A 9 -5.11 15.79 -4.46
CA VAL A 9 -4.11 15.40 -5.47
C VAL A 9 -3.71 13.94 -5.30
N VAL A 10 -3.36 13.51 -4.08
CA VAL A 10 -2.97 12.10 -3.83
C VAL A 10 -4.13 11.14 -4.12
N ARG A 11 -5.37 11.54 -3.83
CA ARG A 11 -6.57 10.72 -4.04
C ARG A 11 -6.87 10.48 -5.51
N HIS A 12 -6.74 11.53 -6.33
CA HIS A 12 -7.12 11.51 -7.74
C HIS A 12 -5.94 11.30 -8.69
N PHE A 13 -4.72 11.18 -8.17
CA PHE A 13 -3.56 10.95 -9.02
C PHE A 13 -3.67 9.60 -9.72
N GLU A 14 -3.91 9.65 -11.03
CA GLU A 14 -3.78 8.48 -11.88
C GLU A 14 -2.30 8.28 -12.22
N PHE A 15 -1.74 7.21 -11.66
CA PHE A 15 -0.37 6.81 -11.92
C PHE A 15 -0.28 6.22 -13.33
N THR A 16 -0.12 7.10 -14.30
CA THR A 16 0.35 6.78 -15.64
C THR A 16 1.87 6.68 -15.62
N TRP A 17 2.48 6.01 -16.60
CA TRP A 17 3.95 5.97 -16.76
C TRP A 17 4.58 7.35 -17.07
N ASN A 18 3.79 8.42 -17.08
CA ASN A 18 4.26 9.79 -17.29
C ASN A 18 4.76 10.42 -15.99
N SER A 19 5.99 10.10 -15.60
CA SER A 19 6.67 10.67 -14.44
C SER A 19 7.21 12.10 -14.66
N SER A 20 6.84 12.74 -15.77
CA SER A 20 7.31 14.08 -16.14
C SER A 20 6.16 15.10 -16.28
N GLY A 21 4.91 14.63 -16.15
CA GLY A 21 3.72 15.46 -16.28
C GLY A 21 3.51 16.45 -15.13
N PRO A 22 2.71 17.50 -15.35
CA PRO A 22 2.40 18.50 -14.31
C PRO A 22 1.72 17.87 -13.09
N GLU A 23 0.91 16.83 -13.28
CA GLU A 23 0.27 16.08 -12.19
C GLU A 23 1.33 15.40 -11.31
N PHE A 24 2.36 14.79 -11.91
CA PHE A 24 3.43 14.11 -11.18
C PHE A 24 4.24 15.10 -10.35
N VAL A 25 4.58 16.25 -10.94
CA VAL A 25 5.27 17.34 -10.24
C VAL A 25 4.43 17.83 -9.05
N GLN A 26 3.11 17.95 -9.23
CA GLN A 26 2.19 18.37 -8.16
C GLN A 26 2.10 17.32 -7.05
N LEU A 27 1.96 16.04 -7.37
CA LEU A 27 1.99 14.94 -6.42
C LEU A 27 3.29 14.95 -5.62
N HIS A 28 4.43 14.96 -6.30
CA HIS A 28 5.75 14.92 -5.68
C HIS A 28 5.97 16.14 -4.77
N GLY A 29 5.54 17.33 -5.21
CA GLY A 29 5.57 18.55 -4.41
C GLY A 29 4.75 18.45 -3.13
N CYS A 30 3.54 17.86 -3.21
CA CYS A 30 2.68 17.61 -2.05
C CYS A 30 3.31 16.62 -1.06
N LEU A 31 3.85 15.49 -1.54
CA LEU A 31 4.46 14.48 -0.68
C LEU A 31 5.76 14.97 -0.01
N SER A 32 6.60 15.67 -0.77
CA SER A 32 7.91 16.16 -0.31
C SER A 32 7.80 17.30 0.68
N ASN A 33 6.82 18.19 0.52
CA ASN A 33 6.64 19.36 1.39
C ASN A 33 5.52 19.20 2.42
N ARG A 34 4.95 18.00 2.59
CA ARG A 34 3.78 17.75 3.44
C ARG A 34 3.90 18.29 4.87
N THR A 35 5.08 18.14 5.48
CA THR A 35 5.34 18.57 6.86
C THR A 35 5.40 20.08 7.02
N LYS A 36 5.57 20.80 5.92
CA LYS A 36 5.55 22.27 5.83
C LYS A 36 4.15 22.82 5.50
N LEU A 37 3.18 21.95 5.17
CA LEU A 37 1.83 22.39 4.89
C LEU A 37 1.15 22.87 6.18
N GLN A 38 0.37 23.94 6.05
CA GLN A 38 -0.48 24.43 7.13
C GLN A 38 -1.41 23.31 7.61
N ASP A 39 -1.55 23.18 8.93
CA ASP A 39 -2.42 22.19 9.58
C ASP A 39 -2.03 20.72 9.32
N TRP A 40 -0.77 20.45 8.96
CA TRP A 40 -0.23 19.08 8.78
C TRP A 40 -0.51 18.13 9.96
N ARG A 41 -0.46 18.66 11.19
CA ARG A 41 -0.79 17.95 12.44
C ARG A 41 -2.17 18.33 12.99
N GLY A 42 -3.01 18.96 12.18
CA GLY A 42 -4.36 19.33 12.57
C GLY A 42 -5.25 18.10 12.81
N PRO A 43 -6.24 18.19 13.71
CA PRO A 43 -7.13 17.07 14.04
C PRO A 43 -8.00 16.60 12.86
N GLY A 44 -8.17 17.42 11.82
CA GLY A 44 -8.92 17.09 10.60
C GLY A 44 -8.08 16.61 9.42
N ARG A 45 -6.82 16.19 9.63
CA ARG A 45 -5.95 15.79 8.50
C ARG A 45 -6.50 14.52 7.79
N PRO A 46 -6.58 14.51 6.45
CA PRO A 46 -6.96 13.31 5.71
C PRO A 46 -5.92 12.19 5.85
N SER A 47 -6.40 10.95 5.95
CA SER A 47 -5.55 9.75 6.03
C SER A 47 -4.68 9.52 4.78
N LEU A 48 -5.05 10.12 3.64
CA LEU A 48 -4.33 10.04 2.36
C LEU A 48 -2.95 10.71 2.37
N LEU A 49 -2.67 11.53 3.38
CA LEU A 49 -1.38 12.17 3.62
C LEU A 49 -0.87 11.92 5.03
N SER A 50 -1.48 11.01 5.80
CA SER A 50 -1.02 10.72 7.15
C SER A 50 0.32 9.97 7.13
N GLY A 51 1.10 10.05 8.21
CA GLY A 51 2.39 9.37 8.34
C GLY A 51 3.55 10.33 8.59
N GLU A 52 4.12 10.25 9.79
CA GLU A 52 5.14 11.20 10.26
C GLU A 52 6.48 10.98 9.57
N HIS A 53 6.98 9.75 9.59
CA HIS A 53 8.23 9.38 8.92
C HIS A 53 8.06 9.32 7.39
N TYR A 54 6.90 8.85 6.96
CA TYR A 54 6.64 8.42 5.58
C TYR A 54 5.18 8.71 5.22
N PRO A 55 4.87 9.44 4.12
CA PRO A 55 3.48 9.66 3.77
C PRO A 55 2.84 8.34 3.33
N VAL A 56 1.70 8.03 3.91
CA VAL A 56 0.88 6.88 3.59
C VAL A 56 -0.50 7.31 3.11
N SER A 57 -1.15 6.44 2.36
CA SER A 57 -2.55 6.54 2.01
C SER A 57 -3.29 5.30 2.47
N VAL A 58 -4.44 5.52 3.11
CA VAL A 58 -5.36 4.46 3.52
C VAL A 58 -6.42 4.30 2.44
N VAL A 59 -6.50 3.12 1.85
CA VAL A 59 -7.47 2.82 0.79
C VAL A 59 -8.29 1.57 1.13
N PRO A 60 -9.60 1.54 0.85
CA PRO A 60 -10.41 0.36 1.09
C PRO A 60 -9.93 -0.79 0.20
N SER A 61 -9.85 -1.99 0.77
CA SER A 61 -9.69 -3.23 0.04
C SER A 61 -11.03 -3.67 -0.52
N MET A 62 -11.04 -4.14 -1.77
CA MET A 62 -12.22 -4.76 -2.39
C MET A 62 -12.46 -6.21 -1.93
N GLN A 63 -11.63 -6.72 -1.01
CA GLN A 63 -11.72 -8.09 -0.49
C GLN A 63 -12.69 -8.19 0.69
N SER A 64 -13.25 -9.38 0.91
CA SER A 64 -14.04 -9.71 2.09
C SER A 64 -13.19 -10.50 3.10
N PRO A 65 -13.22 -10.19 4.41
CA PRO A 65 -14.01 -9.12 5.04
C PRO A 65 -13.47 -7.71 4.70
N PRO A 66 -14.30 -6.65 4.87
CA PRO A 66 -13.89 -5.28 4.63
C PRO A 66 -12.60 -4.94 5.38
N SER A 67 -11.58 -4.53 4.63
CA SER A 67 -10.26 -4.22 5.14
C SER A 67 -9.72 -2.98 4.45
N TYR A 68 -8.61 -2.43 4.94
CA TYR A 68 -7.95 -1.29 4.36
C TYR A 68 -6.49 -1.62 4.08
N TRP A 69 -5.97 -1.16 2.94
CA TRP A 69 -4.54 -1.11 2.68
C TRP A 69 -3.97 0.20 3.23
N VAL A 70 -2.86 0.11 3.93
CA VAL A 70 -2.02 1.26 4.26
C VAL A 70 -0.83 1.21 3.31
N THR A 71 -0.76 2.19 2.40
CA THR A 71 0.18 2.16 1.28
C THR A 71 1.11 3.37 1.30
N PRO A 72 2.43 3.23 1.08
CA PRO A 72 3.31 4.37 0.88
C PRO A 72 2.81 5.26 -0.27
N ALA A 73 2.68 6.54 -0.02
CA ALA A 73 2.12 7.48 -1.00
C ALA A 73 3.09 7.83 -2.13
N TRP A 74 4.39 7.60 -1.93
CA TRP A 74 5.41 7.76 -2.97
C TRP A 74 5.60 6.52 -3.84
N ASP A 75 5.08 5.36 -3.43
CA ASP A 75 5.21 4.15 -4.21
C ASP A 75 4.18 4.19 -5.35
N TYR A 76 4.60 4.78 -6.45
CA TYR A 76 3.75 4.95 -7.63
C TYR A 76 3.59 3.69 -8.47
N VAL A 77 4.30 2.61 -8.11
CA VAL A 77 4.24 1.35 -8.84
C VAL A 77 3.37 0.38 -8.04
N VAL A 78 3.93 -0.25 -7.00
CA VAL A 78 3.28 -1.38 -6.32
C VAL A 78 2.01 -0.92 -5.61
N SER A 79 2.09 0.15 -4.84
CA SER A 79 0.97 0.71 -4.10
C SER A 79 -0.11 1.23 -5.02
N ASN A 80 0.22 1.76 -6.19
CA ASN A 80 -0.79 2.16 -7.16
C ASN A 80 -1.62 0.97 -7.66
N PHE A 81 -0.95 -0.12 -8.07
CA PHE A 81 -1.67 -1.33 -8.47
C PHE A 81 -2.51 -1.88 -7.31
N VAL A 82 -2.00 -1.88 -6.08
CA VAL A 82 -2.79 -2.31 -4.91
C VAL A 82 -3.99 -1.41 -4.64
N ARG A 83 -3.86 -0.08 -4.79
CA ARG A 83 -4.99 0.86 -4.63
C ARG A 83 -6.10 0.62 -5.64
N ARG A 84 -5.74 0.28 -6.89
CA ARG A 84 -6.69 0.07 -7.98
C ARG A 84 -7.28 -1.35 -7.98
N ASP A 85 -6.41 -2.35 -7.84
CA ASP A 85 -6.71 -3.75 -8.14
C ASP A 85 -6.65 -4.65 -6.89
N GLY A 86 -6.22 -4.13 -5.74
CA GLY A 86 -6.04 -4.91 -4.50
C GLY A 86 -4.84 -5.86 -4.52
N THR A 87 -4.02 -5.84 -5.58
CA THR A 87 -2.78 -6.61 -5.73
C THR A 87 -1.89 -5.98 -6.79
N TYR A 88 -0.58 -6.23 -6.73
CA TYR A 88 0.38 -5.74 -7.72
C TYR A 88 0.34 -6.54 -9.03
N ALA A 89 0.27 -7.87 -8.92
CA ALA A 89 0.36 -8.77 -10.07
C ALA A 89 -0.75 -9.82 -10.04
N PRO A 90 -1.96 -9.49 -10.52
CA PRO A 90 -3.12 -10.39 -10.44
C PRO A 90 -2.90 -11.71 -11.19
N LYS A 91 -2.15 -11.70 -12.29
CA LYS A 91 -1.83 -12.91 -13.07
C LYS A 91 -0.94 -13.87 -12.30
N GLU A 92 0.10 -13.35 -11.64
CA GLU A 92 1.01 -14.15 -10.81
C GLU A 92 0.30 -14.67 -9.56
N LEU A 93 -0.50 -13.83 -8.90
CA LEU A 93 -1.30 -14.25 -7.76
C LEU A 93 -2.27 -15.39 -8.13
N ASN A 94 -2.89 -15.33 -9.31
CA ASN A 94 -3.71 -16.42 -9.81
C ASN A 94 -2.90 -17.70 -10.05
N LEU A 95 -1.69 -17.60 -10.60
CA LEU A 95 -0.81 -18.77 -10.73
C LEU A 95 -0.51 -19.39 -9.35
N TYR A 96 -0.14 -18.57 -8.36
CA TYR A 96 0.13 -19.07 -7.00
C TYR A 96 -1.08 -19.75 -6.37
N ARG A 97 -2.29 -19.26 -6.61
CA ARG A 97 -3.53 -19.91 -6.12
C ARG A 97 -3.78 -21.31 -6.71
N HIS A 98 -3.19 -21.65 -7.86
CA HIS A 98 -3.26 -23.01 -8.41
C HIS A 98 -2.19 -23.93 -7.80
N LEU A 99 -1.06 -23.36 -7.35
CA LEU A 99 0.04 -24.10 -6.74
C LEU A 99 -0.18 -24.32 -5.24
N VAL A 100 -0.77 -23.33 -4.56
CA VAL A 100 -0.99 -23.31 -3.12
C VAL A 100 -2.38 -23.85 -2.79
N GLN A 101 -2.45 -24.77 -1.84
CA GLN A 101 -3.67 -25.42 -1.36
C GLN A 101 -4.13 -24.89 0.00
N LYS A 102 -5.37 -25.22 0.36
CA LYS A 102 -5.94 -24.91 1.68
C LYS A 102 -5.16 -25.65 2.77
N GLY A 103 -4.68 -24.94 3.77
CA GLY A 103 -3.87 -25.51 4.86
C GLY A 103 -2.36 -25.43 4.65
N ASP A 104 -1.89 -24.95 3.50
CA ASP A 104 -0.47 -24.84 3.23
C ASP A 104 0.22 -23.78 4.10
N VAL A 105 1.54 -23.94 4.23
CA VAL A 105 2.44 -22.93 4.77
C VAL A 105 3.17 -22.25 3.63
N VAL A 106 3.04 -20.92 3.52
CA VAL A 106 3.67 -20.11 2.47
C VAL A 106 4.64 -19.12 3.09
N CYS A 107 5.75 -18.88 2.39
CA CYS A 107 6.73 -17.85 2.75
C CYS A 107 6.80 -16.81 1.61
N ASP A 108 6.47 -15.55 1.90
CA ASP A 108 6.55 -14.41 0.99
C ASP A 108 7.78 -13.56 1.36
N LEU A 109 8.85 -13.66 0.55
CA LEU A 109 10.14 -13.01 0.77
C LEU A 109 10.24 -11.74 -0.08
N GLY A 110 10.41 -10.59 0.56
CA GLY A 110 10.26 -9.29 -0.10
C GLY A 110 8.80 -8.89 -0.25
N SER A 111 8.01 -9.11 0.81
CA SER A 111 6.55 -8.98 0.79
C SER A 111 6.06 -7.54 0.53
N HIS A 112 6.94 -6.55 0.68
CA HIS A 112 6.67 -5.14 0.48
C HIS A 112 5.51 -4.64 1.38
N ILE A 113 4.30 -4.52 0.83
CA ILE A 113 3.08 -4.14 1.57
C ILE A 113 2.10 -5.31 1.74
N GLY A 114 2.53 -6.55 1.46
CA GLY A 114 1.71 -7.75 1.59
C GLY A 114 0.83 -8.04 0.37
N SER A 115 1.18 -7.56 -0.82
CA SER A 115 0.35 -7.70 -2.04
C SER A 115 0.16 -9.16 -2.50
N TYR A 116 1.04 -10.07 -2.06
CA TYR A 116 0.87 -11.52 -2.20
C TYR A 116 0.53 -12.18 -0.87
N ALA A 117 1.23 -11.84 0.22
CA ALA A 117 1.00 -12.44 1.53
C ALA A 117 -0.47 -12.40 2.00
N VAL A 118 -1.13 -11.23 1.94
CA VAL A 118 -2.51 -11.07 2.40
C VAL A 118 -3.50 -11.92 1.59
N PRO A 119 -3.55 -11.84 0.24
CA PRO A 119 -4.47 -12.69 -0.53
C PRO A 119 -4.11 -14.18 -0.46
N LEU A 120 -2.84 -14.55 -0.25
CA LEU A 120 -2.46 -15.94 -0.03
C LEU A 120 -2.87 -16.42 1.36
N ALA A 121 -2.84 -15.58 2.39
CA ALA A 121 -3.35 -15.91 3.73
C ALA A 121 -4.85 -16.23 3.70
N ALA A 122 -5.62 -15.39 3.01
CA ALA A 122 -7.03 -15.68 2.73
C ALA A 122 -7.21 -16.97 1.92
N HIS A 123 -6.30 -17.25 0.98
CA HIS A 123 -6.35 -18.45 0.13
C HIS A 123 -6.01 -19.73 0.89
N VAL A 124 -4.97 -19.78 1.72
CA VAL A 124 -4.64 -21.00 2.51
C VAL A 124 -5.68 -21.24 3.61
N GLY A 125 -6.36 -20.20 4.07
CA GLY A 125 -7.45 -20.29 5.04
C GLY A 125 -6.98 -20.61 6.47
N PRO A 126 -7.91 -20.86 7.40
CA PRO A 126 -7.63 -20.84 8.85
C PRO A 126 -6.71 -21.96 9.36
N ARG A 127 -6.41 -22.96 8.53
CA ARG A 127 -5.48 -24.05 8.87
C ARG A 127 -4.08 -23.86 8.28
N GLY A 128 -3.93 -22.92 7.33
CA GLY A 128 -2.64 -22.59 6.73
C GLY A 128 -1.95 -21.47 7.49
N ARG A 129 -0.75 -21.11 7.04
CA ARG A 129 -0.03 -19.94 7.55
C ARG A 129 0.71 -19.24 6.43
N VAL A 130 0.82 -17.91 6.52
CA VAL A 130 1.70 -17.15 5.64
C VAL A 130 2.70 -16.35 6.46
N PHE A 131 3.97 -16.54 6.14
CA PHE A 131 5.10 -15.82 6.71
C PHE A 131 5.55 -14.77 5.69
N ALA A 132 5.44 -13.49 6.04
CA ALA A 132 5.87 -12.39 5.18
C ALA A 132 7.14 -11.77 5.75
N PHE A 133 8.13 -11.53 4.90
CA PHE A 133 9.38 -10.89 5.27
C PHE A 133 9.65 -9.70 4.34
N GLU A 134 9.96 -8.54 4.90
CA GLU A 134 10.31 -7.33 4.13
C GLU A 134 11.55 -6.66 4.74
N PRO A 135 12.70 -6.67 4.04
CA PRO A 135 13.94 -6.10 4.58
C PRO A 135 13.95 -4.56 4.57
N PHE A 136 13.09 -3.90 3.80
CA PHE A 136 13.03 -2.45 3.73
C PHE A 136 12.30 -1.86 4.95
N ARG A 137 13.08 -1.52 5.97
CA ARG A 137 12.63 -0.94 7.26
C ARG A 137 11.62 0.21 7.16
N PRO A 138 11.60 1.07 6.14
CA PRO A 138 10.54 2.08 6.01
C PRO A 138 9.13 1.53 5.82
N LEU A 139 9.00 0.29 5.31
CA LEU A 139 7.71 -0.36 5.03
C LEU A 139 7.27 -1.27 6.16
N CYS A 140 8.23 -1.96 6.79
CA CYS A 140 8.00 -2.75 7.98
C CYS A 140 8.00 -1.85 9.22
N GLY A 141 7.18 -2.15 10.23
CA GLY A 141 7.25 -1.46 11.52
C GLY A 141 8.58 -1.76 12.24
N SER A 142 8.58 -1.81 13.56
CA SER A 142 9.73 -2.32 14.32
C SER A 142 10.13 -3.75 13.90
N ASP A 143 9.20 -4.52 13.32
CA ASP A 143 9.37 -5.92 12.95
C ASP A 143 9.50 -6.09 11.43
N SER A 144 10.54 -6.80 11.00
CA SER A 144 10.83 -7.10 9.58
C SER A 144 10.03 -8.28 9.01
N TYR A 145 9.13 -8.86 9.80
CA TYR A 145 8.29 -9.97 9.41
C TYR A 145 6.91 -9.89 10.05
N VAL A 146 5.90 -10.41 9.35
CA VAL A 146 4.49 -10.44 9.78
C VAL A 146 3.93 -11.84 9.53
N TYR A 147 3.10 -12.32 10.46
CA TYR A 147 2.38 -13.58 10.34
C TYR A 147 0.91 -13.32 10.05
N TYR A 148 0.36 -14.05 9.08
CA TYR A 148 -1.04 -14.01 8.70
C TYR A 148 -1.68 -15.39 8.83
#